data_AF-A0A821CHL9-F1
#
_entry.id   AF-A0A821CHL9-F1
#
_cell.length_a   1.000
_cell.length_b   1.000
_cell.length_c   1.000
_cell.angle_alpha   90.00
_cell.angle_beta   90.00
_cell.angle_gamma   90.00
#
_symmetry.space_group_name_H-M   'P 1'
#
loop_
_entity.id
_entity.type
_entity.pdbx_description
1 polymer ?
#
loop_
_entity_poly.entity_id
_entity_poly.type
_entity_poly.pdbx_seq_one_letter_code
_entity_poly.pdbx_strand_id
1 'polypeptide(L)' 'MTGDGVNDAPALSRANVGVAVADASDAARSAADIVLTEPGLSVIIEAILGSRQIFQRMRNYAIYTCSITIRVIVGFS' A
#
# COMPACT_ATOMS: atom_id res chain seq x y z
N MET A 1 5.62 4.81 -8.47
CA MET A 1 6.66 4.70 -9.53
C MET A 1 7.15 3.27 -9.55
N THR A 2 7.48 2.71 -10.71
CA THR A 2 8.09 1.37 -10.83
C THR A 2 9.53 1.51 -11.30
N GLY A 3 10.43 0.63 -10.86
CA GLY A 3 11.83 0.62 -11.28
C GLY A 3 12.49 -0.73 -11.12
N ASP A 4 13.60 -0.91 -11.82
CA ASP A 4 14.39 -2.16 -11.84
C ASP A 4 15.88 -1.91 -11.59
N GLY A 5 16.39 -0.74 -11.99
CA GLY A 5 17.81 -0.42 -11.97
C GLY A 5 18.26 0.48 -10.82
N VAL A 6 19.59 0.50 -10.61
CA VAL A 6 20.28 1.45 -9.71
C VAL A 6 19.91 2.91 -9.99
N ASN A 7 19.70 3.24 -11.26
CA ASN A 7 19.35 4.59 -11.69
C ASN A 7 17.95 5.02 -11.24
N ASP A 8 17.06 4.06 -10.95
CA ASP A 8 15.70 4.34 -10.50
C ASP A 8 15.63 4.57 -8.98
N ALA A 9 16.66 4.20 -8.22
CA ALA A 9 16.66 4.28 -6.76
C ALA A 9 16.31 5.69 -6.22
N PRO A 10 16.84 6.81 -6.74
CA PRO A 10 16.46 8.15 -6.28
C PRO A 10 14.98 8.47 -6.56
N ALA A 11 14.44 7.94 -7.65
CA ALA A 11 13.08 8.21 -8.08
C ALA A 11 12.07 7.32 -7.34
N LEU A 12 12.43 6.07 -7.05
CA LEU A 12 11.70 5.16 -6.16
C LEU A 12 11.61 5.74 -4.75
N SER A 13 12.72 6.22 -4.18
CA SER A 13 12.76 6.81 -2.84
C SER A 13 11.96 8.12 -2.71
N ARG A 14 11.78 8.87 -3.80
CA ARG A 14 10.97 10.10 -3.82
C ARG A 14 9.50 9.87 -4.13
N ALA A 15 9.14 8.70 -4.65
CA ALA A 15 7.75 8.41 -4.98
C ALA A 15 6.92 8.27 -3.70
N ASN A 16 5.61 8.58 -3.78
CA ASN A 16 4.70 8.27 -2.66
C ASN A 16 4.61 6.77 -2.38
N VAL A 17 4.79 5.97 -3.43
CA VAL A 17 4.96 4.51 -3.38
C VAL A 17 5.94 4.13 -4.49
N GLY A 18 7.14 3.71 -4.12
CA GLY A 18 8.13 3.10 -4.99
C GLY A 18 7.93 1.58 -5.07
N VAL A 19 7.90 1.02 -6.28
CA VAL A 19 7.71 -0.41 -6.51
C VAL A 19 8.90 -0.96 -7.31
N ALA A 20 9.65 -1.89 -6.73
CA ALA A 20 10.70 -2.63 -7.42
C ALA A 20 10.12 -3.91 -8.05
N VAL A 21 10.48 -4.19 -9.30
CA VAL A 21 10.10 -5.45 -9.98
C VAL A 21 10.89 -6.65 -9.43
N ALA A 22 10.42 -7.88 -9.69
CA ALA A 22 10.99 -9.09 -9.11
C ALA A 22 12.50 -9.27 -9.36
N ASP A 23 12.94 -8.97 -10.57
CA ASP A 23 14.34 -9.08 -10.99
C ASP A 23 15.10 -7.75 -10.87
N ALA A 24 14.61 -6.82 -10.04
CA ALA A 24 15.26 -5.54 -9.81
C ALA A 24 16.60 -5.70 -9.08
N SER A 25 17.52 -4.79 -9.38
CA SER A 25 18.80 -4.65 -8.68
C SER A 25 18.62 -4.45 -7.17
N ASP A 26 19.60 -4.87 -6.36
CA ASP A 26 19.56 -4.72 -4.90
C ASP A 26 19.39 -3.28 -4.45
N ALA A 27 19.96 -2.33 -5.19
CA ALA A 27 19.79 -0.90 -4.93
C ALA A 27 18.35 -0.43 -5.16
N ALA A 28 17.70 -0.86 -6.25
CA ALA A 28 16.30 -0.54 -6.52
C ALA A 28 15.37 -1.19 -5.47
N ARG A 29 15.62 -2.45 -5.10
CA ARG A 29 14.87 -3.16 -4.05
C ARG A 29 14.99 -2.47 -2.69
N SER A 30 16.18 -1.99 -2.35
CA SER A 30 16.42 -1.29 -1.08
C SER A 30 15.80 0.11 -1.03
N ALA A 31 15.60 0.74 -2.19
CA ALA A 31 15.01 2.08 -2.29
C ALA A 31 13.49 2.09 -2.47
N ALA A 32 12.87 0.94 -2.76
CA ALA A 32 11.43 0.82 -2.97
C ALA A 32 10.67 0.49 -1.68
N ASP A 33 9.40 0.92 -1.60
CA ASP A 33 8.49 0.59 -0.50
C ASP A 33 7.88 -0.80 -0.66
N ILE A 34 7.74 -1.26 -1.91
CA ILE A 34 7.17 -2.56 -2.27
C ILE A 34 8.12 -3.25 -3.25
N VAL A 35 8.40 -4.53 -3.01
CA VAL A 35 9.14 -5.39 -3.92
C VAL A 35 8.21 -6.48 -4.43
N LEU A 36 8.02 -6.55 -5.75
CA LEU A 36 7.23 -7.62 -6.36
C LEU A 36 8.03 -8.93 -6.30
N THR A 37 7.39 -10.02 -5.94
CA THR A 37 8.03 -11.36 -5.93
C THR A 37 7.80 -12.13 -7.21
N GLU A 38 6.89 -11.65 -8.05
CA GLU A 38 6.52 -12.24 -9.33
C GLU A 38 6.67 -11.20 -10.45
N PRO A 39 7.10 -11.62 -11.65
CA PRO A 39 7.20 -10.72 -12.80
C PRO A 39 5.80 -10.39 -13.34
N GLY A 40 5.68 -9.21 -13.96
CA GLY A 40 4.48 -8.80 -14.69
C GLY A 40 3.70 -7.66 -14.06
N LEU A 41 3.07 -6.86 -14.91
CA LEU A 41 2.27 -5.71 -14.50
C LEU A 41 0.93 -6.10 -13.85
N SER A 42 0.46 -7.33 -14.08
CA SER A 42 -0.77 -7.86 -13.46
C SER A 42 -0.70 -7.84 -11.94
N VAL A 43 0.46 -8.18 -11.37
CA VAL A 43 0.71 -8.21 -9.92
C VAL A 43 0.47 -6.83 -9.29
N ILE A 44 0.84 -5.76 -9.99
CA ILE A 44 0.59 -4.38 -9.53
C ILE A 44 -0.92 -4.08 -9.50
N ILE A 45 -1.66 -4.52 -10.50
CA ILE A 45 -3.11 -4.33 -10.57
C ILE A 45 -3.78 -5.07 -9.41
N GLU A 46 -3.40 -6.32 -9.17
CA GLU A 46 -3.92 -7.14 -8.07
C GLU A 46 -3.59 -6.52 -6.70
N ALA A 47 -2.37 -6.03 -6.51
CA ALA A 47 -1.97 -5.33 -5.29
C ALA A 47 -2.79 -4.05 -5.07
N ILE A 48 -3.07 -3.28 -6.12
CA ILE A 48 -3.92 -2.08 -6.03
C ILE A 48 -5.37 -2.46 -5.69
N LEU A 49 -5.92 -3.51 -6.30
CA LEU A 49 -7.27 -3.98 -5.98
C LEU A 49 -7.37 -4.47 -4.52
N GLY A 50 -6.40 -5.26 -4.07
CA GLY A 50 -6.31 -5.73 -2.69
C GLY A 50 -6.19 -4.59 -1.68
N SER A 51 -5.31 -3.61 -1.93
CA SER A 51 -5.13 -2.45 -1.05
C SER A 51 -6.42 -1.63 -0.90
N ARG A 52 -7.17 -1.43 -1.99
CA ARG A 52 -8.47 -0.73 -1.96
C ARG A 52 -9.51 -1.48 -1.12
N GLN A 53 -9.57 -2.81 -1.23
CA GLN A 53 -10.47 -3.63 -0.41
C GLN A 53 -10.13 -3.53 1.08
N ILE A 54 -8.83 -3.60 1.42
CA ILE A 54 -8.37 -3.45 2.81
C ILE A 54 -8.70 -2.06 3.35
N PHE A 55 -8.45 -1.01 2.56
CA PHE A 55 -8.72 0.36 2.96
C PHE A 55 -10.22 0.60 3.23
N GLN A 56 -11.10 0.04 2.40
CA GLN A 56 -12.55 0.09 2.64
C GLN A 56 -12.94 -0.58 3.97
N ARG A 57 -12.35 -1.74 4.29
CA ARG A 57 -12.60 -2.42 5.58
C ARG A 57 -12.13 -1.58 6.76
N MET A 58 -10.95 -0.96 6.68
CA MET A 58 -10.45 -0.08 7.73
C MET A 58 -11.38 1.12 7.95
N ARG A 59 -11.87 1.74 6.87
CA ARG A 59 -12.82 2.85 6.97
C ARG A 59 -14.13 2.42 7.63
N ASN A 60 -14.68 1.27 7.24
CA ASN A 60 -15.90 0.74 7.84
C ASN A 60 -15.70 0.44 9.33
N TYR A 61 -14.55 -0.10 9.71
CA TYR A 61 -14.21 -0.35 11.11
C TYR A 61 -14.09 0.95 11.93
N ALA A 62 -13.47 2.00 11.37
CA ALA A 62 -13.40 3.30 12.03
C ALA A 62 -14.79 3.90 12.25
N ILE A 63 -15.66 3.85 11.23
CA ILE A 63 -17.06 4.33 11.34
C ILE A 63 -17.82 3.52 12.39
N TYR A 64 -17.68 2.20 12.38
CA TYR A 64 -18.33 1.32 13.35
C TYR A 64 -17.90 1.63 14.78
N THR A 65 -16.60 1.78 15.01
CA THR A 65 -16.04 2.10 16.33
C THR A 65 -16.55 3.46 16.81
N CYS A 66 -16.50 4.50 15.97
CA CYS A 66 -17.06 5.81 16.31
C CYS A 66 -18.57 5.73 16.61
N SER A 67 -19.33 4.96 15.83
CA SER A 67 -20.76 4.77 16.03
C SER A 67 -21.07 4.11 17.38
N ILE A 68 -20.29 3.09 17.77
CA ILE A 68 -20.42 2.47 19.11
C ILE A 68 -20.09 3.48 20.20
N THR A 69 -18.98 4.21 20.08
CA THR A 69 -18.58 5.20 21.09
C THR A 69 -19.68 6.25 21.29
N ILE A 70 -20.24 6.78 20.20
CA ILE A 70 -21.36 7.74 20.25
C ILE A 70 -22.59 7.09 20.90
N ARG A 71 -22.96 5.87 20.49
CA ARG A 71 -24.10 5.15 21.06
C ARG A 71 -23.95 4.93 22.56
N VAL A 72 -22.76 4.57 23.03
CA VAL A 72 -22.51 4.36 24.46
C VAL A 72 -22.65 5.65 25.23
N ILE A 73 -22.05 6.74 24.73
CA ILE A 73 -22.12 8.04 25.41
C ILE A 73 -23.56 8.54 25.43
N VAL A 74 -24.24 8.63 24.28
CA VAL A 74 -25.59 9.22 24.20
C VAL A 74 -26.66 8.30 24.77
N GLY A 75 -26.54 6.98 24.61
CA GLY A 75 -27.56 6.01 25.04
C GLY A 75 -27.52 5.63 26.52
N PHE A 76 -26.42 5.91 27.22
CA PHE A 76 -26.28 5.70 28.67
C PHE A 76 -26.02 7.00 29.45
N SER A 77 -26.16 8.18 28.81
CA SER A 77 -26.26 9.49 29.49
C SER A 77 -27.70 9.86 29.79
#